data_AF-A0A7Z7BCK1-F1
#
_entry.id   AF-A0A7Z7BCK1-F1
#
_cell.length_a   1.000
_cell.length_b   1.000
_cell.length_c   1.000
_cell.angle_alpha   90.00
_cell.angle_beta   90.00
_cell.angle_gamma   90.00
#
_symmetry.space_group_name_H-M   'P 1'
#
loop_
_entity.id
_entity.type
_entity.pdbx_description
1 polymer ?
#
loop_
_entity_poly.entity_id
_entity_poly.type
_entity_poly.pdbx_seq_one_letter_code
_entity_poly.pdbx_strand_id
1 'polypeptide(L)'
;MTHHTSILFVSILSSVLLSACAGTPSQTAKDYRPETEARVRVYWGANVTFYLNTACVTGEAKHFVASKPGLSSLSNKTVGMPVPPDAARYFHEYIVPAGQPITVRAQISSQQLINGKQYRVTDPATASTFVPEHGHDYEILVQDNDGPDEIFARELVSSGNGTSTVPHPLKSTSSCKP
;
A
#
# COMPACT_ATOMS: atom_id res chain seq x y z
N MET A 1 65.20 22.85 -31.95
CA MET A 1 64.37 23.17 -33.13
C MET A 1 63.19 22.19 -33.16
N THR A 2 62.00 22.75 -33.40
CA THR A 2 60.71 22.12 -33.73
C THR A 2 59.96 21.33 -32.65
N HIS A 3 58.85 21.95 -32.22
CA HIS A 3 57.73 21.49 -31.41
C HIS A 3 56.98 20.31 -32.05
N HIS A 4 56.34 19.48 -31.22
CA HIS A 4 55.07 18.84 -31.56
C HIS A 4 54.10 18.90 -30.37
N THR A 5 53.07 19.73 -30.55
CA THR A 5 51.80 19.77 -29.81
C THR A 5 50.75 18.96 -30.59
N SER A 6 50.00 18.09 -29.91
CA SER A 6 48.65 17.58 -30.26
C SER A 6 48.09 16.96 -28.96
N ILE A 7 47.21 17.55 -28.15
CA ILE A 7 45.82 18.01 -28.32
C ILE A 7 44.84 16.91 -28.77
N LEU A 8 43.90 16.59 -27.85
CA LEU A 8 42.57 15.94 -27.97
C LEU A 8 42.59 14.46 -28.39
N PHE A 9 41.96 13.53 -27.65
CA PHE A 9 40.52 13.43 -27.47
C PHE A 9 40.11 13.00 -26.05
N VAL A 10 39.31 13.87 -25.43
CA VAL A 10 38.52 13.59 -24.23
C VAL A 10 37.27 12.82 -24.69
N SER A 11 37.24 11.50 -24.49
CA SER A 11 36.03 10.68 -24.68
C SER A 11 35.21 10.69 -23.40
N ILE A 12 34.52 11.81 -23.15
CA ILE A 12 33.39 11.88 -22.23
C ILE A 12 32.15 11.42 -23.00
N LEU A 13 31.21 10.79 -22.28
CA LEU A 13 29.78 10.65 -22.61
C LEU A 13 29.31 9.35 -23.28
N SER A 14 29.09 8.32 -22.45
CA SER A 14 28.09 7.25 -22.61
C SER A 14 28.18 6.40 -21.33
N SER A 15 27.19 6.21 -20.48
CA SER A 15 25.74 6.23 -20.66
C SER A 15 25.11 6.48 -19.29
N VAL A 16 24.36 7.58 -19.14
CA VAL A 16 23.43 7.72 -18.01
C VAL A 16 22.29 6.74 -18.26
N LEU A 17 22.44 5.50 -17.78
CA LEU A 17 21.32 4.59 -17.62
C LEU A 17 20.47 5.16 -16.48
N LEU A 18 19.56 6.09 -16.81
CA LEU A 18 18.45 6.41 -15.92
C LEU A 18 17.58 5.15 -15.83
N SER A 19 17.86 4.33 -14.82
CA SER A 19 16.92 3.38 -14.27
C SER A 19 15.68 4.16 -13.86
N ALA A 20 14.67 4.17 -14.74
CA ALA A 20 13.31 4.50 -14.37
C ALA A 20 12.82 3.39 -13.43
N CYS A 21 13.17 3.50 -12.16
CA CYS A 21 12.45 2.82 -11.11
C CYS A 21 11.00 3.27 -11.28
N ALA A 22 10.13 2.35 -11.71
CA ALA A 22 8.69 2.57 -11.72
C ALA A 22 8.21 2.72 -10.26
N GLY A 23 8.47 3.88 -9.67
CA GLY A 23 7.92 4.27 -8.39
C GLY A 23 6.42 4.44 -8.56
N THR A 24 5.66 3.97 -7.58
CA THR A 24 4.25 4.33 -7.47
C THR A 24 4.15 5.86 -7.53
N PRO A 25 3.32 6.45 -8.40
CA PRO A 25 3.18 7.90 -8.45
C PRO A 25 2.89 8.45 -7.05
N SER A 26 3.63 9.48 -6.68
CA SER A 26 3.46 10.15 -5.38
C SER A 26 2.14 10.90 -5.41
N GLN A 27 1.14 10.36 -4.72
CA GLN A 27 -0.15 11.01 -4.50
C GLN A 27 -0.01 12.02 -3.35
N THR A 28 -0.68 13.15 -3.48
CA THR A 28 -0.74 14.22 -2.48
C THR A 28 -2.20 14.57 -2.19
N ALA A 29 -2.43 15.32 -1.10
CA ALA A 29 -3.76 15.82 -0.78
C ALA A 29 -4.39 16.68 -1.91
N LYS A 30 -3.57 17.31 -2.76
CA LYS A 30 -4.05 18.13 -3.88
C LYS A 30 -4.61 17.31 -5.04
N ASP A 31 -4.25 16.02 -5.11
CA ASP A 31 -4.68 15.14 -6.19
C ASP A 31 -6.07 14.55 -5.93
N TYR A 32 -6.57 14.69 -4.69
CA TYR A 32 -7.81 14.07 -4.24
C TYR A 32 -9.07 14.76 -4.77
N ARG A 33 -9.96 13.96 -5.34
CA ARG A 33 -11.25 14.35 -5.91
C ARG A 33 -12.39 13.60 -5.21
N PRO A 34 -12.98 14.13 -4.13
CA PRO A 34 -13.98 13.41 -3.33
C PRO A 34 -15.22 13.01 -4.14
N GLU A 35 -15.53 13.69 -5.23
CA GLU A 35 -16.62 13.36 -6.14
C GLU A 35 -16.44 12.03 -6.89
N THR A 36 -15.21 11.54 -7.04
CA THR A 36 -14.89 10.30 -7.79
C THR A 36 -14.02 9.31 -7.02
N GLU A 37 -13.50 9.73 -5.87
CA GLU A 37 -12.44 9.01 -5.17
C GLU A 37 -12.73 8.88 -3.68
N ALA A 38 -12.11 7.86 -3.10
CA ALA A 38 -12.00 7.64 -1.67
C ALA A 38 -10.52 7.64 -1.28
N ARG A 39 -10.24 7.67 0.03
CA ARG A 39 -8.88 7.48 0.53
C ARG A 39 -8.81 6.29 1.46
N VAL A 40 -7.69 5.58 1.40
CA VAL A 40 -7.47 4.38 2.21
C VAL A 40 -6.12 4.48 2.90
N ARG A 41 -6.09 4.24 4.20
CA ARG A 41 -4.89 4.12 5.03
C ARG A 41 -4.64 2.65 5.36
N VAL A 42 -3.38 2.22 5.20
CA VAL A 42 -2.93 0.88 5.56
C VAL A 42 -1.73 0.99 6.48
N TYR A 43 -1.71 0.20 7.55
CA TYR A 43 -0.65 0.21 8.53
C TYR A 43 0.52 -0.70 8.16
N TRP A 44 1.68 -0.37 8.70
CA TRP A 44 2.85 -1.25 8.67
C TRP A 44 2.59 -2.53 9.47
N GLY A 45 3.03 -3.68 8.95
CA GLY A 45 2.99 -4.96 9.68
C GLY A 45 2.64 -6.16 8.80
N ALA A 46 1.75 -5.96 7.83
CA ALA A 46 1.38 -6.98 6.85
C ALA A 46 1.84 -6.59 5.43
N ASN A 47 2.05 -7.60 4.59
CA ASN A 47 2.15 -7.41 3.15
C ASN A 47 0.73 -7.29 2.58
N VAL A 48 0.38 -6.09 2.09
CA VAL A 48 -0.97 -5.77 1.60
C VAL A 48 -0.89 -5.35 0.15
N THR A 49 -1.67 -5.99 -0.70
CA THR A 49 -1.84 -5.63 -2.11
C THR A 49 -3.29 -5.22 -2.35
N PHE A 50 -3.49 -4.07 -3.00
CA PHE A 50 -4.80 -3.66 -3.51
C PHE A 50 -4.91 -4.00 -4.99
N TYR A 51 -6.02 -4.62 -5.35
CA TYR A 51 -6.46 -4.85 -6.73
C TYR A 51 -7.66 -3.95 -6.98
N LEU A 52 -7.51 -2.99 -7.88
CA LEU A 52 -8.52 -1.98 -8.16
C LEU A 52 -9.53 -2.50 -9.18
N ASN A 53 -10.78 -2.08 -9.03
CA ASN A 53 -11.88 -2.32 -9.95
C ASN A 53 -12.18 -3.83 -10.15
N THR A 54 -11.94 -4.63 -9.11
CA THR A 54 -12.22 -6.07 -9.11
C THR A 54 -12.68 -6.54 -7.73
N ALA A 55 -13.58 -7.51 -7.72
CA ALA A 55 -14.10 -8.16 -6.51
C ALA A 55 -13.36 -9.46 -6.13
N CYS A 56 -12.30 -9.81 -6.87
CA CYS A 56 -11.48 -11.00 -6.65
C CYS A 56 -10.01 -10.73 -7.01
N VAL A 57 -9.12 -11.60 -6.53
CA VAL A 57 -7.67 -11.50 -6.80
C VAL A 57 -7.39 -11.91 -8.24
N THR A 58 -6.77 -11.04 -9.04
CA THR A 58 -6.38 -11.31 -10.43
C THR A 58 -5.14 -10.52 -10.83
N GLY A 59 -4.31 -11.09 -11.70
CA GLY A 59 -3.17 -10.39 -12.29
C GLY A 59 -3.55 -9.35 -13.36
N GLU A 60 -4.76 -9.42 -13.89
CA GLU A 60 -5.23 -8.55 -14.99
C GLU A 60 -5.68 -7.16 -14.50
N ALA A 61 -6.13 -7.08 -13.24
CA ALA A 61 -6.52 -5.82 -12.64
C ALA A 61 -5.30 -4.96 -12.31
N LYS A 62 -5.48 -3.63 -12.40
CA LYS A 62 -4.48 -2.69 -11.88
C LYS A 62 -4.32 -2.96 -10.38
N HIS A 63 -3.08 -3.21 -9.96
CA HIS A 63 -2.79 -3.52 -8.57
C HIS A 63 -1.49 -2.86 -8.11
N PHE A 64 -1.35 -2.69 -6.80
CA PHE A 64 -0.14 -2.18 -6.18
C PHE A 64 0.02 -2.69 -4.75
N VAL A 65 1.27 -2.75 -4.29
CA VAL A 65 1.60 -3.09 -2.90
C VAL A 65 1.39 -1.85 -2.03
N ALA A 66 0.38 -1.90 -1.18
CA ALA A 66 0.00 -0.82 -0.26
C ALA A 66 0.83 -0.85 1.04
N SER A 67 1.22 -2.04 1.49
CA SER A 67 2.11 -2.19 2.64
C SER A 67 3.03 -3.38 2.42
N LYS A 68 4.30 -3.23 2.79
CA LYS A 68 5.27 -4.33 2.81
C LYS A 68 6.25 -4.07 3.94
N PRO A 69 6.37 -4.98 4.93
CA PRO A 69 7.30 -4.79 6.03
C PRO A 69 8.73 -4.63 5.51
N GLY A 70 9.41 -3.59 5.98
CA GLY A 70 10.75 -3.18 5.57
C GLY A 70 11.08 -1.77 6.05
N LEU A 71 12.36 -1.39 5.99
CA LEU A 71 12.83 -0.05 6.42
C LEU A 71 12.16 1.08 5.63
N SER A 72 11.85 0.85 4.34
CA SER A 72 11.17 1.82 3.47
C SER A 72 9.74 2.15 3.91
N SER A 73 9.17 1.37 4.81
CA SER A 73 7.78 1.49 5.27
C SER A 73 7.70 2.03 6.71
N LEU A 74 8.83 2.49 7.27
CA LEU A 74 8.93 3.16 8.57
C LEU A 74 8.82 4.69 8.48
N SER A 75 8.21 5.19 7.40
CA SER A 75 7.82 6.59 7.23
C SER A 75 6.38 6.65 6.75
N ASN A 76 5.69 7.72 7.14
CA ASN A 76 4.31 7.88 6.71
C ASN A 76 4.27 8.46 5.30
N LYS A 77 3.44 7.84 4.45
CA LYS A 77 3.03 8.41 3.17
C LYS A 77 1.61 8.93 3.36
N THR A 78 1.37 10.22 3.15
CA THR A 78 0.08 10.85 3.48
C THR A 78 -0.55 11.52 2.27
N VAL A 79 -1.85 11.33 2.10
CA VAL A 79 -2.72 12.13 1.22
C VAL A 79 -3.67 13.02 2.04
N GLY A 80 -3.42 13.15 3.34
CA GLY A 80 -4.10 14.10 4.22
C GLY A 80 -5.39 13.53 4.82
N MET A 81 -5.46 12.22 5.05
CA MET A 81 -6.58 11.64 5.79
C MET A 81 -6.56 12.10 7.25
N PRO A 82 -7.72 12.29 7.89
CA PRO A 82 -7.80 12.57 9.32
C PRO A 82 -7.20 11.40 10.13
N VAL A 83 -6.58 11.67 11.27
CA VAL A 83 -5.91 10.64 12.10
C VAL A 83 -6.73 10.38 13.36
N PRO A 84 -7.22 9.16 13.61
CA PRO A 84 -7.90 8.83 14.86
C PRO A 84 -6.89 8.70 16.02
N PRO A 85 -7.33 8.87 17.28
CA PRO A 85 -6.44 8.82 18.45
C PRO A 85 -5.69 7.50 18.63
N ASP A 86 -6.22 6.40 18.10
CA ASP A 86 -5.67 5.05 18.22
C ASP A 86 -4.84 4.62 17.00
N ALA A 87 -4.57 5.52 16.06
CA ALA A 87 -3.80 5.21 14.86
C ALA A 87 -2.38 4.72 15.21
N ALA A 88 -1.97 3.60 14.60
CA ALA A 88 -0.59 3.13 14.73
C ALA A 88 0.40 4.10 14.06
N ARG A 89 1.65 4.07 14.52
CA ARG A 89 2.68 5.06 14.15
C ARG A 89 2.99 5.13 12.65
N TYR A 90 3.06 3.97 12.00
CA TYR A 90 3.54 3.84 10.62
C TYR A 90 2.41 3.41 9.69
N PHE A 91 2.08 4.27 8.74
CA PHE A 91 1.01 4.04 7.79
C PHE A 91 1.24 4.71 6.44
N HIS A 92 0.63 4.15 5.41
CA HIS A 92 0.57 4.75 4.09
C HIS A 92 -0.89 5.00 3.69
N GLU A 93 -1.12 6.17 3.12
CA GLU A 93 -2.41 6.61 2.60
C GLU A 93 -2.37 6.63 1.07
N TYR A 94 -3.50 6.28 0.48
CA TYR A 94 -3.69 6.15 -0.96
C TYR A 94 -5.02 6.75 -1.37
N ILE A 95 -5.03 7.43 -2.52
CA ILE A 95 -6.26 7.79 -3.21
C ILE A 95 -6.65 6.61 -4.11
N VAL A 96 -7.91 6.18 -4.01
CA VAL A 96 -8.46 5.04 -4.75
C VAL A 96 -9.79 5.42 -5.44
N PRO A 97 -10.18 4.74 -6.53
CA PRO A 97 -11.48 4.95 -7.15
C PRO A 97 -12.62 4.63 -6.17
N ALA A 98 -13.60 5.52 -6.07
CA ALA A 98 -14.84 5.26 -5.34
C ALA A 98 -15.90 4.62 -6.25
N GLY A 99 -16.88 3.95 -5.64
CA GLY A 99 -17.99 3.31 -6.36
C GLY A 99 -17.61 2.07 -7.17
N GLN A 100 -16.35 1.63 -7.13
CA GLN A 100 -15.85 0.42 -7.78
C GLN A 100 -15.23 -0.53 -6.75
N PRO A 101 -15.33 -1.85 -6.95
CA PRO A 101 -14.80 -2.80 -5.97
C PRO A 101 -13.28 -2.73 -5.88
N ILE A 102 -12.77 -2.73 -4.65
CA ILE A 102 -11.36 -2.93 -4.35
C ILE A 102 -11.22 -4.27 -3.65
N THR A 103 -10.30 -5.09 -4.12
CA THR A 103 -9.91 -6.32 -3.42
C THR A 103 -8.59 -6.11 -2.70
N VAL A 104 -8.59 -6.38 -1.41
CA VAL A 104 -7.44 -6.38 -0.53
C VAL A 104 -6.97 -7.81 -0.37
N ARG A 105 -5.69 -8.07 -0.66
CA ARG A 105 -5.02 -9.32 -0.30
C ARG A 105 -3.96 -9.02 0.75
N ALA A 106 -4.01 -9.71 1.87
CA ALA A 106 -3.07 -9.50 2.98
C ALA A 106 -2.32 -10.78 3.34
N GLN A 107 -1.11 -10.62 3.86
CA GLN A 107 -0.29 -11.71 4.38
C GLN A 107 0.70 -11.20 5.43
N ILE A 108 0.73 -11.82 6.60
CA ILE A 108 1.72 -11.56 7.66
C ILE A 108 2.89 -12.54 7.51
N SER A 109 4.09 -12.08 7.89
CA SER A 109 5.25 -12.94 8.06
C SER A 109 5.86 -12.66 9.42
N SER A 110 6.01 -13.69 10.24
CA SER A 110 6.61 -13.60 11.57
C SER A 110 7.97 -14.31 11.60
N GLN A 111 8.80 -13.94 12.57
CA GLN A 111 10.02 -14.67 12.90
C GLN A 111 9.72 -15.57 14.09
N GLN A 112 9.83 -16.88 13.90
CA GLN A 112 9.62 -17.86 14.96
C GLN A 112 10.93 -18.54 15.32
N LEU A 113 11.14 -18.80 16.62
CA LEU A 113 12.26 -19.58 17.11
C LEU A 113 11.81 -21.04 17.26
N ILE A 114 12.30 -21.91 16.38
CA ILE A 114 11.98 -23.35 16.40
C ILE A 114 13.30 -24.08 16.66
N ASN A 115 13.38 -24.82 17.77
CA ASN A 115 14.57 -25.58 18.18
C ASN A 115 15.86 -24.72 18.19
N GLY A 116 15.77 -23.47 18.66
CA GLY A 116 16.91 -22.54 18.74
C GLY A 116 17.35 -21.93 17.41
N LYS A 117 16.65 -22.21 16.31
CA LYS A 117 16.89 -21.59 15.00
C LYS A 117 15.74 -20.67 14.62
N GLN A 118 16.08 -19.52 14.03
CA GLN A 118 15.12 -18.53 13.59
C GLN A 118 14.59 -18.90 12.20
N TYR A 119 13.28 -19.03 12.08
CA TYR A 119 12.57 -19.28 10.84
C TYR A 119 11.66 -18.11 10.51
N ARG A 120 11.57 -17.79 9.23
CA ARG A 120 10.50 -16.93 8.73
C ARG A 120 9.29 -17.83 8.46
N VAL A 121 8.23 -17.62 9.22
CA VAL A 121 6.93 -18.24 8.98
C VAL A 121 6.05 -17.22 8.27
N THR A 122 5.24 -17.69 7.33
CA THR A 122 4.40 -16.83 6.51
C THR A 122 3.05 -17.52 6.39
N ASP A 123 2.03 -16.85 6.89
CA ASP A 123 0.69 -17.41 6.97
C ASP A 123 0.03 -17.42 5.57
N PRO A 124 -0.97 -18.28 5.35
CA PRO A 124 -1.74 -18.25 4.11
C PRO A 124 -2.36 -16.87 3.91
N ALA A 125 -2.14 -16.28 2.75
CA ALA A 125 -2.72 -14.98 2.42
C ALA A 125 -4.26 -15.08 2.34
N THR A 126 -4.94 -14.09 2.91
CA THR A 126 -6.39 -13.94 2.81
C THR A 126 -6.75 -12.78 1.88
N ALA A 127 -8.00 -12.77 1.42
CA ALA A 127 -8.51 -11.68 0.60
C ALA A 127 -9.94 -11.32 0.96
N SER A 128 -10.21 -10.02 0.87
CA SER A 128 -11.51 -9.40 1.12
C SER A 128 -11.76 -8.28 0.11
N THR A 129 -13.02 -7.99 -0.19
CA THR A 129 -13.41 -6.92 -1.10
C THR A 129 -14.48 -6.03 -0.49
N PHE A 130 -14.46 -4.76 -0.89
CA PHE A 130 -15.47 -3.77 -0.56
C PHE A 130 -15.54 -2.70 -1.65
N VAL A 131 -16.56 -1.85 -1.59
CA VAL A 131 -16.77 -0.73 -2.52
C VAL A 131 -16.69 0.56 -1.70
N PRO A 132 -15.60 1.33 -1.74
CA PRO A 132 -15.51 2.57 -1.00
C PRO A 132 -16.45 3.63 -1.58
N GLU A 133 -17.10 4.36 -0.70
CA GLU A 133 -17.98 5.49 -1.05
C GLU A 133 -17.20 6.77 -1.39
N HIS A 134 -17.81 7.61 -2.23
CA HIS A 134 -17.23 8.85 -2.74
C HIS A 134 -17.02 9.87 -1.63
N GLY A 135 -15.78 10.33 -1.41
CA GLY A 135 -15.51 11.32 -0.37
C GLY A 135 -15.10 10.73 0.98
N HIS A 136 -15.14 9.41 1.12
CA HIS A 136 -14.93 8.74 2.40
C HIS A 136 -13.49 8.25 2.59
N ASP A 137 -13.13 8.10 3.87
CA ASP A 137 -11.80 7.73 4.34
C ASP A 137 -11.88 6.39 5.06
N TYR A 138 -11.05 5.42 4.68
CA TYR A 138 -11.07 4.07 5.24
C TYR A 138 -9.71 3.66 5.79
N GLU A 139 -9.68 2.97 6.91
CA GLU A 139 -8.50 2.25 7.40
C GLU A 139 -8.65 0.76 7.14
N ILE A 140 -7.62 0.16 6.55
CA ILE A 140 -7.49 -1.30 6.41
C ILE A 140 -6.50 -1.79 7.45
N LEU A 141 -6.98 -2.67 8.32
CA LEU A 141 -6.19 -3.31 9.36
C LEU A 141 -6.05 -4.80 9.03
N VAL A 142 -4.89 -5.35 9.39
CA VAL A 142 -4.61 -6.78 9.25
C VAL A 142 -4.14 -7.27 10.61
N GLN A 143 -4.81 -8.29 11.13
CA GLN A 143 -4.53 -8.86 12.43
C GLN A 143 -4.07 -10.31 12.29
N ASP A 144 -3.01 -10.64 13.01
CA ASP A 144 -2.58 -12.02 13.25
C ASP A 144 -3.51 -12.65 14.30
N ASN A 145 -4.10 -13.80 13.98
CA ASN A 145 -5.11 -14.48 14.79
C ASN A 145 -4.73 -15.95 15.10
N ASP A 146 -3.43 -16.27 15.19
CA ASP A 146 -2.95 -17.66 15.37
C ASP A 146 -3.57 -18.62 14.31
N GLY A 147 -3.70 -18.11 13.08
CA GLY A 147 -4.48 -18.69 11.98
C GLY A 147 -4.37 -17.83 10.70
N PRO A 148 -5.22 -18.02 9.68
CA PRO A 148 -5.20 -17.14 8.51
C PRO A 148 -5.50 -15.69 8.92
N ASP A 149 -4.73 -14.75 8.38
CA ASP A 149 -4.84 -13.32 8.72
C ASP A 149 -6.25 -12.79 8.51
N GLU A 150 -6.74 -11.99 9.46
CA GLU A 150 -8.03 -11.33 9.31
C GLU A 150 -7.85 -9.89 8.83
N ILE A 151 -8.63 -9.52 7.81
CA ILE A 151 -8.64 -8.18 7.23
C ILE A 151 -9.89 -7.48 7.73
N PHE A 152 -9.71 -6.30 8.33
CA PHE A 152 -10.79 -5.44 8.77
C PHE A 152 -10.74 -4.10 8.06
N ALA A 153 -11.91 -3.49 7.85
CA ALA A 153 -12.01 -2.10 7.46
C ALA A 153 -12.78 -1.31 8.51
N ARG A 154 -12.39 -0.06 8.68
CA ARG A 154 -13.19 0.94 9.42
C ARG A 154 -13.18 2.25 8.66
N GLU A 155 -14.31 2.93 8.64
CA GLU A 155 -14.44 4.26 8.07
C GLU A 155 -14.06 5.31 9.12
N LEU A 156 -13.37 6.37 8.68
CA LEU A 156 -13.04 7.51 9.51
C LEU A 156 -14.14 8.56 9.40
N VAL A 157 -14.76 8.87 10.53
CA VAL A 157 -15.80 9.89 10.63
C VAL A 157 -15.23 11.09 11.35
N SER A 158 -15.00 12.16 10.60
CA SER A 158 -14.54 13.44 11.12
C SER A 158 -15.70 14.25 11.69
N SER A 159 -15.52 14.78 12.89
CA SER A 159 -16.46 15.69 13.54
C SER A 159 -15.71 16.89 14.12
N GLY A 160 -16.43 17.92 14.57
CA GLY A 160 -15.82 19.07 15.24
C GLY A 160 -15.00 18.72 16.49
N ASN A 161 -15.20 17.51 17.06
CA ASN A 161 -14.50 17.02 18.25
C ASN A 161 -13.34 16.06 17.92
N GLY A 162 -12.99 15.90 16.63
CA GLY A 162 -11.93 15.02 16.17
C GLY A 162 -12.42 13.86 15.30
N THR A 163 -11.55 12.89 15.12
CA THR A 163 -11.75 11.74 14.21
C THR A 163 -12.14 10.51 15.00
N SER A 164 -13.27 9.91 14.64
CA SER A 164 -13.74 8.62 15.18
C SER A 164 -13.70 7.54 14.09
N THR A 165 -13.85 6.28 14.48
CA THR A 165 -13.91 5.17 13.53
C THR A 165 -15.19 4.36 13.70
N VAL A 166 -15.74 3.88 12.58
CA VAL A 166 -16.89 2.95 12.55
C VAL A 166 -16.53 1.72 11.73
N PRO A 167 -16.89 0.49 12.16
CA PRO A 167 -16.61 -0.71 11.37
C PRO A 167 -17.23 -0.61 9.97
N HIS A 168 -16.46 -0.97 8.95
CA HIS A 168 -16.94 -1.06 7.57
C HIS A 168 -16.91 -2.52 7.12
N PRO A 169 -18.04 -3.08 6.62
CA PRO A 169 -18.12 -4.49 6.28
C PRO A 169 -17.22 -4.81 5.08
N LEU A 170 -16.50 -5.92 5.19
CA LEU A 170 -15.74 -6.51 4.10
C LEU A 170 -16.36 -7.85 3.70
N LYS A 171 -16.32 -8.18 2.42
CA LYS A 171 -16.74 -9.49 1.90
C LYS A 171 -15.51 -10.34 1.61
N SER A 172 -15.39 -11.51 2.24
CA SER A 172 -14.33 -12.46 1.91
C SER A 172 -14.38 -12.86 0.43
N THR A 173 -13.21 -12.99 -0.20
CA THR A 173 -13.07 -13.35 -1.61
C THR A 173 -11.84 -14.23 -1.86
N SER A 174 -11.71 -14.72 -3.09
CA SER A 174 -10.59 -15.56 -3.54
C SER A 174 -10.04 -15.05 -4.87
N SER A 175 -9.20 -15.84 -5.52
CA SER A 175 -8.85 -15.63 -6.93
C SER A 175 -10.09 -15.63 -7.82
N CYS A 176 -10.06 -14.84 -8.88
CA CYS A 176 -11.10 -14.87 -9.90
C CYS A 176 -11.16 -16.25 -10.57
N LYS A 177 -12.37 -16.68 -10.94
CA LYS A 177 -12.53 -17.91 -11.73
C LYS A 177 -12.07 -17.62 -13.18
N PRO A 178 -11.34 -18.54 -13.81
CA PRO A 178 -11.00 -18.45 -15.23
C PRO A 178 -12.25 -18.55 -16.12
#